data_AF-E6U8X0-F1
#
_entry.id   AF-E6U8X0-F1
#
_cell.length_a   1.000
_cell.length_b   1.000
_cell.length_c   1.000
_cell.angle_alpha   90.00
_cell.angle_beta   90.00
_cell.angle_gamma   90.00
#
_symmetry.space_group_name_H-M   'P 1'
#
loop_
_entity.id
_entity.type
_entity.pdbx_description
1 polymer ?
#
loop_
_entity_poly.entity_id
_entity_poly.type
_entity_poly.pdbx_seq_one_letter_code
_entity_poly.pdbx_strand_id
1 'polypeptide(L)'
;MQFGEKPVYLCCGCTDMRKSINGLMTLVQHSFSLDPFVDALFVFCNRSRDRLKILEWDGDGFWLYFKRLERGHFRWPSSDEETTMTLNSEELSCLIDGARLEKSFAAAKFLNTIFRNTSGYENAVFS
;
A
#
# COMPACT_ATOMS: atom_id res chain seq x y z
N MET A 1 17.08 -2.32 -6.86
CA MET A 1 16.76 -2.05 -5.45
C MET A 1 16.23 -3.37 -4.90
N GLN A 2 16.89 -3.98 -3.93
CA GLN A 2 16.51 -5.29 -3.42
C GLN A 2 15.97 -5.09 -2.01
N PHE A 3 14.65 -5.11 -1.87
CA PHE A 3 13.93 -4.74 -0.64
C PHE A 3 13.91 -5.85 0.43
N GLY A 4 14.69 -6.91 0.25
CA GLY A 4 14.68 -8.09 1.13
C GLY A 4 13.32 -8.80 1.19
N GLU A 5 13.16 -9.75 2.11
CA GLU A 5 11.87 -10.34 2.48
C GLU A 5 11.21 -9.53 3.60
N LYS A 6 11.19 -8.19 3.48
CA LYS A 6 10.58 -7.32 4.47
C LYS A 6 9.07 -7.19 4.23
N PRO A 7 8.24 -7.17 5.29
CA PRO A 7 6.85 -6.75 5.16
C PRO A 7 6.76 -5.35 4.55
N VAL A 8 5.82 -5.16 3.63
CA VAL A 8 5.57 -3.86 2.99
C VAL A 8 4.19 -3.38 3.36
N TYR A 9 4.11 -2.21 3.99
CA TYR A 9 2.86 -1.54 4.32
C TYR A 9 2.66 -0.33 3.43
N LEU A 10 1.61 -0.35 2.63
CA LEU A 10 1.28 0.68 1.65
C LEU A 10 0.15 1.56 2.17
N CYS A 11 0.37 2.88 2.23
CA CYS A 11 -0.67 3.85 2.56
C CYS A 11 -1.68 3.96 1.42
N CYS A 12 -2.93 3.55 1.62
CA CYS A 12 -3.98 3.76 0.63
C CYS A 12 -4.32 5.26 0.50
N GLY A 13 -4.87 5.66 -0.66
CA GLY A 13 -5.23 7.05 -0.91
C GLY A 13 -4.04 7.94 -1.27
N CYS A 14 -3.89 9.07 -0.58
CA CYS A 14 -2.80 10.01 -0.87
C CYS A 14 -2.16 10.59 0.39
N THR A 15 -0.87 10.83 0.30
CA THR A 15 -0.05 11.40 1.36
C THR A 15 0.59 12.71 0.90
N ASP A 16 0.63 13.69 1.81
CA ASP A 16 1.34 14.95 1.58
C ASP A 16 2.87 14.72 1.55
N MET A 17 3.45 14.74 0.36
CA MET A 17 4.88 14.47 0.12
C MET A 17 5.83 15.53 0.67
N ARG A 18 5.33 16.66 1.21
CA ARG A 18 6.17 17.62 1.93
C ARG A 18 6.65 17.09 3.28
N LYS A 19 5.99 16.04 3.81
CA LYS A 19 6.42 15.36 5.03
C LYS A 19 7.78 14.70 4.82
N SER A 20 8.71 15.00 5.71
CA SER A 20 9.99 14.30 5.86
C SER A 20 9.82 13.12 6.83
N ILE A 21 10.92 12.49 7.26
CA ILE A 21 10.96 11.31 8.12
C ILE A 21 9.98 11.42 9.31
N ASN A 22 10.13 12.43 10.17
CA ASN A 22 9.26 12.56 11.35
C ASN A 22 7.77 12.66 11.01
N GLY A 23 7.43 13.38 9.93
CA GLY A 23 6.04 13.52 9.51
C GLY A 23 5.45 12.24 8.92
N LEU A 24 6.27 11.40 8.28
CA LEU A 24 5.85 10.09 7.78
C LEU A 24 5.78 9.06 8.93
N MET A 25 6.73 9.10 9.86
CA MET A 25 6.73 8.31 11.08
C MET A 25 5.44 8.52 11.90
N THR A 26 5.01 9.78 12.06
CA THR A 26 3.72 10.12 12.68
C THR A 26 2.53 9.48 11.96
N LEU A 27 2.57 9.36 10.62
CA LEU A 27 1.52 8.66 9.88
C LEU A 27 1.56 7.15 10.11
N VAL A 28 2.74 6.54 10.18
CA VAL A 28 2.87 5.11 10.53
C VAL A 28 2.25 4.87 11.92
N GLN A 29 2.60 5.69 12.90
CA GLN A 29 2.10 5.54 14.27
C GLN A 29 0.58 5.74 14.38
N HIS A 30 0.03 6.77 13.74
CA HIS A 30 -1.37 7.15 13.96
C HIS A 30 -2.34 6.62 12.90
N SER A 31 -1.92 6.52 11.63
CA SER A 31 -2.79 6.04 10.55
C SER A 31 -2.69 4.52 10.38
N PHE A 32 -1.51 3.95 10.56
CA PHE A 32 -1.31 2.50 10.41
C PHE A 32 -1.45 1.78 11.76
N SER A 33 -1.33 2.51 12.88
CA SER A 33 -1.24 1.91 14.23
C SER A 33 -0.09 0.91 14.35
N LEU A 34 1.02 1.18 13.65
CA LEU A 34 2.22 0.35 13.62
C LEU A 34 3.41 1.08 14.26
N ASP A 35 4.37 0.31 14.73
CA ASP A 35 5.65 0.83 15.21
C ASP A 35 6.58 1.11 14.00
N PRO A 36 7.03 2.36 13.78
CA PRO A 36 7.90 2.71 12.66
C PRO A 36 9.33 2.16 12.77
N PHE A 37 9.75 1.63 13.93
CA PHE A 37 11.09 1.09 14.16
C PHE A 37 11.20 -0.41 13.87
N VAL A 38 10.12 -1.05 13.43
CA VAL A 38 10.16 -2.46 13.01
C VAL A 38 10.86 -2.61 11.66
N ASP A 39 11.41 -3.80 11.41
CA ASP A 39 12.05 -4.14 10.13
C ASP A 39 11.00 -4.33 9.02
N ALA A 40 10.48 -3.21 8.50
CA ALA A 40 9.46 -3.15 7.47
C ALA A 40 9.62 -1.93 6.57
N LEU A 41 8.93 -1.95 5.43
CA LEU A 41 8.89 -0.84 4.49
C LEU A 41 7.52 -0.16 4.53
N PHE A 42 7.51 1.15 4.75
CA PHE A 42 6.29 1.96 4.71
C PHE A 42 6.25 2.81 3.45
N VAL A 43 5.27 2.58 2.58
CA VAL A 43 5.21 3.13 1.23
C VAL A 43 4.08 4.15 1.12
N PHE A 44 4.41 5.34 0.61
CA PHE A 44 3.49 6.46 0.49
C PHE A 44 3.48 7.01 -0.93
N CYS A 45 2.33 7.52 -1.38
CA CYS A 45 2.18 8.10 -2.71
C CYS A 45 1.43 9.42 -2.65
N ASN A 46 1.75 10.34 -3.56
CA ASN A 46 1.08 11.63 -3.61
C ASN A 46 -0.27 11.56 -4.34
N ARG A 47 -1.05 12.65 -4.24
CA ARG A 47 -2.35 12.77 -4.91
C ARG A 47 -2.28 12.60 -6.43
N SER A 48 -1.25 13.14 -7.07
CA SER A 48 -1.03 13.00 -8.51
C SER A 48 -0.45 11.64 -8.90
N ARG A 49 -0.12 10.79 -7.93
CA ARG A 49 0.47 9.45 -8.11
C ARG A 49 1.73 9.41 -8.98
N ASP A 50 2.47 10.51 -9.07
CA ASP A 50 3.74 10.62 -9.80
C ASP A 50 4.95 10.59 -8.85
N ARG A 51 4.71 10.58 -7.53
CA ARG A 51 5.75 10.59 -6.50
C ARG A 51 5.48 9.54 -5.45
N LEU A 52 6.53 8.82 -5.09
CA LEU A 52 6.53 7.77 -4.09
C LEU A 52 7.66 7.99 -3.08
N LYS A 53 7.36 7.72 -1.80
CA LYS A 53 8.35 7.63 -0.73
C LYS A 53 8.29 6.27 -0.06
N ILE A 54 9.45 5.74 0.33
CA ILE A 54 9.57 4.53 1.17
C ILE A 54 10.37 4.90 2.40
N LEU A 55 9.77 4.71 3.57
CA LEU A 55 10.41 4.88 4.87
C LEU A 55 10.83 3.50 5.40
N GLU A 56 12.06 3.39 5.88
CA GLU A 56 12.66 2.17 6.41
C GLU A 56 13.54 2.53 7.61
N TRP A 57 13.48 1.73 8.68
CA TRP A 57 14.42 1.78 9.80
C TRP A 57 15.46 0.66 9.63
N ASP A 58 16.75 0.97 9.77
CA ASP A 58 17.84 0.00 9.62
C ASP A 58 18.47 -0.46 10.94
N GLY A 59 18.02 0.08 12.07
CA GLY A 59 18.55 -0.24 13.41
C GLY A 59 19.17 0.95 14.12
N ASP A 60 19.73 1.91 13.38
CA ASP A 60 20.34 3.13 13.93
C ASP A 60 19.86 4.43 13.27
N GLY A 61 19.18 4.33 12.13
CA GLY A 61 18.64 5.47 11.42
C GLY A 61 17.45 5.14 10.51
N PHE A 62 16.86 6.21 9.99
CA PHE A 62 15.81 6.11 8.99
C PHE A 62 16.35 6.38 7.58
N TRP A 63 16.09 5.44 6.68
CA TRP A 63 16.20 5.66 5.25
C TRP A 63 14.88 6.21 4.70
N LEU A 64 15.01 7.18 3.80
CA LEU A 64 13.89 7.71 3.05
C LEU A 64 14.20 7.70 1.56
N TYR A 65 13.65 6.71 0.87
CA TYR A 65 13.76 6.61 -0.57
C TYR A 65 12.70 7.48 -1.24
N PHE A 66 13.06 8.13 -2.34
CA PHE A 66 12.17 9.00 -3.09
C PHE A 66 12.27 8.69 -4.59
N LYS A 67 11.11 8.42 -5.21
CA LYS A 67 11.00 8.25 -6.67
C LYS A 67 9.99 9.23 -7.22
N ARG A 68 10.38 9.98 -8.26
CA ARG A 68 9.49 10.80 -9.08
C ARG A 68 9.45 10.24 -10.48
N LEU A 69 8.26 10.03 -11.02
CA LEU A 69 8.06 9.72 -12.42
C LEU A 69 8.12 11.00 -13.25
N GLU A 70 8.91 11.01 -14.31
CA GLU A 70 8.91 12.12 -15.28
C GLU A 70 7.67 12.06 -16.18
N ARG A 71 7.05 10.88 -16.34
CA ARG A 71 5.81 10.66 -17.10
C ARG A 71 5.00 9.52 -16.48
N GLY A 72 3.68 9.65 -16.52
CA GLY A 72 2.75 8.62 -16.04
C GLY A 72 2.52 8.66 -14.54
N HIS A 73 1.83 7.62 -14.04
CA HIS A 73 1.36 7.54 -12.66
C HIS A 73 1.52 6.11 -12.13
N PHE A 74 1.86 5.98 -10.85
CA PHE A 74 1.76 4.73 -10.11
C PHE A 74 0.29 4.27 -10.04
N ARG A 75 0.05 2.97 -10.21
CA ARG A 75 -1.24 2.38 -9.85
C ARG A 75 -1.32 2.33 -8.33
N TRP A 76 -2.34 2.98 -7.76
CA TRP A 76 -2.43 3.17 -6.32
C TRP A 76 -3.87 2.96 -5.83
N PRO A 77 -4.09 2.19 -4.75
CA PRO A 77 -5.43 1.94 -4.21
C PRO A 77 -6.05 3.22 -3.66
N SER A 78 -7.37 3.37 -3.86
CA SER A 78 -8.16 4.43 -3.22
C SER A 78 -8.33 4.15 -1.73
N SER A 79 -8.62 5.18 -0.94
CA SER A 79 -8.79 5.10 0.53
C SER A 79 -10.23 4.79 0.96
N ASP A 80 -11.07 4.28 0.07
CA ASP A 80 -12.53 4.27 0.30
C ASP A 80 -12.97 3.22 1.35
N GLU A 81 -12.12 2.23 1.65
CA GLU A 81 -12.43 1.15 2.61
C GLU A 81 -11.29 0.87 3.60
N GLU A 82 -10.03 0.90 3.16
CA GLU A 82 -8.86 0.55 3.99
C GLU A 82 -7.78 1.64 3.91
N THR A 83 -7.18 1.99 5.06
CA THR A 83 -6.14 3.05 5.12
C THR A 83 -4.76 2.50 4.76
N THR A 84 -4.55 1.18 4.90
CA THR A 84 -3.25 0.52 4.72
C THR A 84 -3.42 -0.85 4.06
N MET A 85 -2.61 -1.18 3.06
CA MET A 85 -2.56 -2.49 2.40
C MET A 85 -1.20 -3.15 2.63
N THR A 86 -1.16 -4.47 2.83
CA THR A 86 0.11 -5.22 2.95
C THR A 86 0.50 -5.80 1.60
N LEU A 87 1.77 -5.68 1.23
CA LEU A 87 2.38 -6.24 0.03
C LEU A 87 3.62 -7.08 0.39
N ASN A 88 4.03 -7.95 -0.51
CA ASN A 88 5.37 -8.55 -0.49
C ASN A 88 6.36 -7.75 -1.37
N SER A 89 7.64 -8.14 -1.35
CA SER A 89 8.71 -7.42 -2.04
C SER A 89 8.64 -7.50 -3.58
N GLU A 90 8.10 -8.59 -4.14
CA GLU A 90 7.87 -8.72 -5.59
C GLU A 90 6.75 -7.78 -6.05
N GLU A 91 5.69 -7.68 -5.26
CA GLU A 91 4.56 -6.79 -5.50
C GLU A 91 4.98 -5.32 -5.43
N LEU A 92 5.79 -4.97 -4.43
CA LEU A 92 6.40 -3.63 -4.34
C LEU A 92 7.29 -3.34 -5.56
N SER A 93 8.10 -4.31 -5.99
CA SER A 93 8.96 -4.14 -7.18
C SER A 93 8.12 -3.90 -8.44
N CYS A 94 7.05 -4.68 -8.63
CA CYS A 94 6.11 -4.46 -9.73
C CYS A 94 5.45 -3.09 -9.68
N LEU A 95 5.05 -2.63 -8.48
CA LEU A 95 4.46 -1.31 -8.27
C LEU A 95 5.44 -0.19 -8.67
N ILE A 96 6.70 -0.32 -8.28
CA ILE A 96 7.75 0.67 -8.55
C ILE A 96 8.13 0.69 -10.03
N ASP A 97 8.19 -0.48 -10.67
CA ASP A 97 8.55 -0.62 -12.08
C ASP A 97 7.39 -0.30 -13.04
N GLY A 98 6.19 -0.09 -12.51
CA GLY A 98 4.99 0.20 -13.29
C GLY A 98 4.45 -1.01 -14.06
N ALA A 99 4.95 -2.21 -13.76
CA ALA A 99 4.41 -3.45 -14.28
C ALA A 99 2.99 -3.65 -13.70
N ARG A 100 2.02 -4.02 -14.56
CA ARG A 100 0.60 -4.15 -14.22
C ARG A 100 0.41 -4.99 -12.94
N LEU A 101 0.05 -4.36 -11.83
CA LEU A 101 -0.38 -5.03 -10.59
C LEU A 101 -1.74 -5.73 -10.70
N GLU A 102 -2.14 -6.26 -11.86
CA GLU A 102 -3.42 -6.97 -11.98
C GLU A 102 -3.43 -8.32 -11.26
N LYS A 103 -2.25 -8.87 -10.93
CA LYS A 103 -2.09 -10.15 -10.23
C LYS A 103 -1.79 -10.02 -8.73
N SER A 104 -1.47 -8.82 -8.27
CA SER A 104 -1.05 -8.51 -6.88
C SER A 104 -2.14 -7.79 -6.06
N PHE A 105 -3.36 -7.67 -6.60
CA PHE A 105 -4.56 -7.42 -5.78
C PHE A 105 -5.13 -8.74 -5.21
N ALA A 106 -4.28 -9.70 -4.86
CA ALA A 106 -4.67 -11.10 -4.65
C ALA A 106 -5.73 -11.28 -3.55
N ALA A 107 -5.78 -10.40 -2.54
CA ALA A 107 -6.83 -10.41 -1.52
C ALA A 107 -8.06 -9.53 -1.85
N ALA A 108 -7.90 -8.44 -2.59
CA ALA A 108 -9.03 -7.59 -3.01
C ALA A 108 -9.95 -8.31 -4.03
N LYS A 109 -9.45 -9.37 -4.66
CA LYS A 109 -10.23 -10.32 -5.46
C LYS A 109 -10.95 -11.38 -4.62
N PHE A 110 -10.48 -11.69 -3.41
CA PHE A 110 -11.07 -12.74 -2.57
C PHE A 110 -12.35 -12.27 -1.87
N LEU A 111 -12.44 -11.01 -1.44
CA LEU A 111 -13.64 -10.47 -0.79
C LEU A 111 -14.71 -9.98 -1.77
N ASN A 112 -14.33 -9.45 -2.95
CA ASN A 112 -15.31 -9.11 -4.00
C ASN A 112 -16.08 -10.33 -4.55
N THR A 113 -15.53 -11.55 -4.42
CA THR A 113 -16.18 -12.81 -4.79
C THR A 113 -17.18 -13.31 -3.73
N ILE A 114 -17.00 -13.00 -2.45
CA ILE A 114 -17.90 -13.46 -1.38
C ILE A 114 -19.13 -12.53 -1.25
N PHE A 115 -18.97 -11.21 -1.39
CA PHE A 115 -20.07 -10.26 -1.18
C PHE A 115 -20.97 -9.97 -2.39
N ARG A 116 -20.60 -10.42 -3.61
CA ARG A 116 -21.51 -10.35 -4.77
C ARG A 116 -22.42 -11.57 -4.94
N ASN A 117 -22.18 -12.66 -4.21
CA ASN A 117 -22.94 -13.91 -4.34
C ASN A 117 -24.06 -14.09 -3.31
N THR A 118 -24.31 -13.12 -2.42
CA THR A 118 -25.45 -13.14 -1.49
C THR A 118 -26.65 -12.31 -1.98
N SER A 119 -26.68 -11.94 -3.26
CA SER A 119 -27.87 -11.33 -3.91
C SER A 119 -28.69 -12.32 -4.73
N GLY A 120 -28.43 -13.63 -4.64
CA GLY A 120 -28.94 -14.62 -5.60
C GLY A 120 -29.55 -15.91 -5.05
N TYR A 121 -29.70 -16.09 -3.73
CA TYR A 121 -30.21 -17.34 -3.16
C TYR A 121 -31.04 -17.12 -1.89
N GLU A 122 -32.20 -16.50 -2.03
CA GLU A 122 -33.31 -16.66 -1.07
C GLU A 122 -34.66 -16.51 -1.78
N ASN A 123 -34.84 -17.25 -2.88
CA ASN A 123 -36.14 -17.66 -3.39
C ASN A 123 -36.05 -19.15 -3.73
N ALA A 124 -36.92 -19.95 -3.10
CA ALA A 124 -36.89 -21.42 -2.97
C ALA A 124 -35.79 -21.88 -2.00
N VAL A 125 -36.09 -22.36 -0.79
CA VAL A 125 -36.94 -23.51 -0.48
C VAL A 125 -37.50 -23.36 0.95
N PHE A 126 -38.74 -23.81 1.17
CA PHE A 126 -39.49 -23.98 2.44
C PHE A 126 -40.56 -22.92 2.77
N SER A 127 -41.74 -23.22 2.20
CA SER A 127 -43.12 -22.96 2.64
C SER A 127 -43.74 -21.57 2.47
#